data_AF-R8W176-F1
#
_entry.id   AF-R8W176-F1
#
_cell.length_a   1.000
_cell.length_b   1.000
_cell.length_c   1.000
_cell.angle_alpha   90.00
_cell.angle_beta   90.00
_cell.angle_gamma   90.00
#
_symmetry.space_group_name_H-M   'P 1'
#
loop_
_entity.id
_entity.type
_entity.pdbx_description
1 polymer ?
#
loop_
_entity_poly.entity_id
_entity_poly.type
_entity_poly.pdbx_seq_one_letter_code
_entity_poly.pdbx_strand_id
1 'polypeptide(L)' 'MSSLLDLIAQYEDGQRKIDQAIAINRARAAAEPNRRRRLDLDRQHQVLLTMRADLAYGINSMRRCLPDAGLGK' A
#
# COMPACT_ATOMS: atom_id res chain seq x y z
N MET A 1 3.24 3.49 24.09
CA MET A 1 2.58 4.35 23.09
C MET A 1 3.58 4.56 21.96
N SER A 2 3.27 4.11 20.74
CA SER A 2 4.14 4.35 19.56
C SER A 2 4.05 5.83 19.15
N SER A 3 5.16 6.44 18.75
CA SER A 3 5.14 7.81 18.24
C SER A 3 4.46 7.87 16.87
N LEU A 4 4.01 9.07 16.46
CA LEU A 4 3.44 9.26 15.12
C LEU A 4 4.46 8.88 14.01
N LEU A 5 5.76 9.09 14.27
CA LEU A 5 6.83 8.67 13.36
C LEU A 5 6.94 7.14 13.27
N ASP A 6 6.83 6.43 14.39
CA ASP A 6 6.81 4.97 14.40
C ASP A 6 5.61 4.41 13.63
N LEU A 7 4.44 5.06 13.77
CA LEU A 7 3.23 4.67 13.06
C LEU A 7 3.36 4.89 11.55
N ILE A 8 3.93 6.02 11.14
CA ILE A 8 4.26 6.29 9.73
C ILE A 8 5.21 5.21 9.18
N ALA A 9 6.27 4.88 9.91
CA ALA A 9 7.23 3.84 9.50
C ALA A 9 6.57 2.46 9.35
N GLN A 10 5.66 2.10 10.28
CA GLN A 10 4.88 0.85 10.18
C GLN A 10 3.96 0.83 8.96
N TYR A 11 3.32 1.95 8.65
CA TYR A 11 2.45 2.05 7.48
C TYR A 11 3.26 2.00 6.17
N GLU A 12 4.45 2.61 6.14
CA GLU A 12 5.37 2.52 5.00
C GLU A 12 5.85 1.08 4.77
N ASP A 13 6.15 0.33 5.84
CA ASP A 13 6.46 -1.11 5.74
C ASP A 13 5.25 -1.90 5.23
N GLY A 14 4.05 -1.60 5.74
CA GLY A 14 2.79 -2.14 5.24
C GLY A 14 2.61 -1.88 3.74
N GLN A 15 2.89 -0.67 3.27
CA GLN A 15 2.80 -0.31 1.86
C GLN A 15 3.78 -1.14 1.00
N ARG A 16 5.02 -1.36 1.47
CA ARG A 16 5.99 -2.23 0.77
C ARG A 16 5.51 -3.67 0.65
N LYS A 17 4.88 -4.20 1.70
CA LYS A 17 4.28 -5.56 1.68
C LYS A 17 3.14 -5.65 0.67
N ILE A 18 2.28 -4.62 0.57
CA ILE A 18 1.22 -4.59 -0.45
C ILE A 18 1.80 -4.48 -1.85
N ASP A 19 2.82 -3.65 -2.07
CA ASP A 19 3.49 -3.53 -3.37
C ASP A 19 4.09 -4.88 -3.82
N GLN A 20 4.69 -5.64 -2.90
CA GLN A 20 5.16 -7.01 -3.17
C GLN A 20 4.00 -7.96 -3.52
N ALA A 21 2.90 -7.92 -2.76
CA ALA A 21 1.73 -8.75 -3.02
C ALA A 21 1.10 -8.44 -4.38
N ILE A 22 1.07 -7.16 -4.78
CA ILE A 22 0.64 -6.71 -6.11
C ILE A 22 1.51 -7.33 -7.21
N ALA A 23 2.84 -7.25 -7.06
CA ALA A 23 3.77 -7.80 -8.04
C ALA A 23 3.60 -9.32 -8.19
N ILE A 24 3.46 -10.04 -7.07
CA ILE A 24 3.22 -11.50 -7.06
C ILE A 24 1.89 -11.83 -7.73
N ASN A 25 0.81 -11.12 -7.41
CA ASN A 25 -0.50 -11.35 -8.01
C ASN A 25 -0.47 -11.12 -9.53
N ARG A 26 0.16 -10.02 -9.98
CA ARG A 26 0.35 -9.74 -11.42
C ARG A 26 1.14 -10.84 -12.13
N ALA A 27 2.22 -11.32 -11.53
CA ALA A 27 3.01 -12.41 -12.10
C ALA A 27 2.19 -13.71 -12.21
N ARG A 28 1.40 -14.04 -11.18
CA ARG A 28 0.47 -15.18 -11.19
C ARG A 28 -0.60 -15.03 -12.28
N ALA A 29 -1.19 -13.85 -12.42
CA ALA A 29 -2.23 -13.59 -13.42
C ALA A 29 -1.70 -13.70 -14.85
N ALA A 30 -0.46 -13.28 -15.09
CA ALA A 30 0.21 -13.42 -16.38
C ALA A 30 0.51 -14.88 -16.75
N ALA A 31 0.79 -15.72 -15.76
CA ALA A 31 1.08 -17.14 -15.94
C ALA A 31 -0.16 -18.06 -15.91
N GLU A 32 -1.34 -17.55 -15.55
CA GLU A 32 -2.57 -18.35 -15.39
C GLU A 32 -3.34 -18.50 -16.71
N PRO A 33 -3.37 -19.69 -17.34
CA PRO A 33 -4.09 -19.91 -18.59
C PRO A 33 -5.62 -19.99 -18.39
N ASN A 34 -6.09 -20.31 -17.18
CA ASN A 34 -7.52 -20.43 -16.92
C ASN A 34 -8.16 -19.04 -16.76
N ARG A 35 -9.03 -18.67 -17.71
CA ARG A 35 -9.73 -17.38 -17.71
C ARG A 35 -10.48 -17.08 -16.41
N ARG A 36 -11.15 -18.07 -15.79
CA ARG A 36 -11.90 -17.84 -14.54
C ARG A 36 -10.96 -17.51 -13.38
N ARG A 37 -9.85 -18.24 -13.27
CA ARG A 37 -8.83 -17.98 -12.25
C ARG A 37 -8.11 -16.65 -12.47
N ARG A 38 -7.85 -16.29 -13.73
CA ARG A 38 -7.29 -14.98 -14.09
C ARG A 38 -8.22 -13.84 -13.68
N LEU A 39 -9.52 -13.94 -13.94
CA LEU A 39 -10.51 -12.94 -13.48
C LEU A 39 -10.56 -12.81 -11.95
N ASP A 40 -10.36 -13.91 -11.22
CA ASP A 40 -10.27 -13.86 -9.76
C ASP A 40 -9.00 -13.13 -9.30
N LEU A 41 -7.85 -13.44 -9.92
CA LEU A 41 -6.60 -12.73 -9.66
C LEU A 41 -6.71 -11.24 -9.99
N ASP A 42 -7.38 -10.87 -11.09
CA ASP A 42 -7.63 -9.47 -11.45
C ASP A 42 -8.50 -8.76 -10.39
N ARG A 43 -9.50 -9.43 -9.81
CA ARG A 43 -10.29 -8.88 -8.69
C ARG A 43 -9.44 -8.69 -7.44
N GLN A 44 -8.62 -9.69 -7.08
CA GLN A 44 -7.68 -9.58 -5.96
C GLN A 44 -6.70 -8.43 -6.18
N HIS A 45 -6.22 -8.23 -7.41
CA HIS A 45 -5.35 -7.10 -7.77
C HIS A 45 -6.03 -5.75 -7.50
N GLN A 46 -7.30 -5.59 -7.86
CA GLN A 46 -8.05 -4.37 -7.57
C GLN A 46 -8.17 -4.12 -6.06
N VAL A 47 -8.43 -5.16 -5.26
CA VAL A 47 -8.47 -5.03 -3.79
C VAL A 47 -7.12 -4.55 -3.25
N LEU A 48 -6.02 -5.14 -3.71
CA LEU A 48 -4.68 -4.74 -3.30
C LEU A 48 -4.36 -3.28 -3.67
N LEU A 49 -4.79 -2.83 -4.86
CA LEU A 49 -4.63 -1.43 -5.27
C LEU A 49 -5.40 -0.46 -4.37
N THR A 50 -6.64 -0.80 -3.99
CA THR A 50 -7.44 0.00 -3.05
C THR A 50 -6.75 0.08 -1.69
N MET A 51 -6.32 -1.05 -1.13
CA MET A 51 -5.62 -1.08 0.16
C MET A 51 -4.33 -0.26 0.13
N ARG A 52 -3.57 -0.29 -0.98
CA ARG A 52 -2.37 0.54 -1.18
C ARG A 52 -2.73 2.02 -1.16
N ALA A 53 -3.80 2.42 -1.85
CA ALA A 53 -4.24 3.81 -1.92
C ALA A 53 -4.68 4.33 -0.55
N ASP A 54 -5.42 3.52 0.22
CA ASP A 54 -5.86 3.85 1.57
C ASP A 54 -4.67 4.03 2.53
N LEU A 55 -3.68 3.13 2.47
CA LEU A 55 -2.44 3.29 3.25
C LEU A 55 -1.67 4.56 2.88
N ALA A 56 -1.52 4.83 1.58
CA ALA A 56 -0.83 6.04 1.12
C ALA A 56 -1.56 7.31 1.58
N TYR A 57 -2.89 7.31 1.57
CA TYR A 57 -3.70 8.40 2.10
C TYR A 57 -3.49 8.56 3.61
N GLY A 58 -3.48 7.46 4.37
CA GLY A 58 -3.22 7.46 5.82
C GLY A 58 -1.84 8.03 6.16
N ILE A 59 -0.78 7.59 5.47
CA ILE A 59 0.59 8.09 5.63
C ILE A 59 0.64 9.60 5.38
N ASN A 60 0.07 10.07 4.27
CA ASN A 60 0.08 11.49 3.93
C ASN A 60 -0.70 12.34 4.95
N SER A 61 -1.81 11.81 5.47
CA SER A 61 -2.57 12.47 6.54
C SER A 61 -1.75 12.58 7.82
N MET A 62 -1.06 11.51 8.22
CA MET A 62 -0.17 11.51 9.39
C MET A 62 1.00 12.48 9.23
N ARG A 63 1.62 12.52 8.04
CA ARG A 63 2.73 13.45 7.74
C ARG A 63 2.32 14.91 7.87
N ARG A 64 1.07 15.27 7.54
CA ARG A 64 0.53 16.63 7.72
C ARG A 64 0.30 17.01 9.18
N CYS A 65 0.15 16.02 10.06
CA CYS A 65 0.03 16.23 11.50
C CYS A 65 1.39 16.38 12.19
N LEU A 66 2.50 16.09 11.50
CA LEU A 66 3.82 16.43 12.02
C LEU A 66 3.95 17.96 11.96
N PRO A 67 4.34 18.62 13.07
CA PRO A 67 4.67 20.03 13.00
C PRO A 67 5.73 20.22 11.92
N ASP A 68 5.58 21.26 11.09
CA ASP A 68 6.66 21.72 10.22
C ASP A 68 7.92 21.75 11.07
N ALA A 69 8.91 20.94 10.71
CA ALA A 69 10.19 20.92 11.38
C ALA A 69 10.92 22.23 11.05
N GLY A 70 10.40 23.38 11.48
CA GLY A 70 11.07 24.66 11.51
C GLY A 70 11.76 25.13 10.22
N LEU A 71 11.31 24.75 9.02
CA LEU A 71 11.85 25.28 7.76
C LEU A 71 10.97 26.42 7.23
N GLY A 72 10.67 27.39 8.10
CA GLY A 72 9.84 28.55 7.80
C GLY A 72 10.41 29.83 8.37
N LYS A 73 11.51 30.30 7.75
CA LYS A 73 12.19 31.61 7.85
C LYS A 73 12.75 32.07 9.20
#